data_AF-A0A0L9UCV4-F1
#
_entry.id   AF-A0A0L9UCV4-F1
#
_cell.length_a   1.000
_cell.length_b   1.000
_cell.length_c   1.000
_cell.angle_alpha   90.00
_cell.angle_beta   90.00
_cell.angle_gamma   90.00
#
_symmetry.space_group_name_H-M   'P 1'
#
loop_
_entity.id
_entity.type
_entity.pdbx_description
1 polymer ?
#
loop_
_entity_poly.entity_id
_entity_poly.type
_entity_poly.pdbx_seq_one_letter_code
_entity_poly.pdbx_strand_id
1 'polypeptide(L)' 'MSIILKDLKKEFCCNGNVVQDKELGKIIQLQGDQRKNVSHFLIQAGLVRKDQIKIHGF' A
#
# COMPACT_ATOMS: atom_id res chain seq x y z
N MET A 1 -3.19 11.07 -10.25
CA MET A 1 -3.60 10.56 -8.93
C MET A 1 -3.58 9.04 -9.01
N SER A 2 -2.70 8.33 -8.30
CA SER A 2 -2.59 6.87 -8.43
C SER A 2 -3.89 6.21 -7.95
N ILE A 3 -4.58 5.48 -8.84
CA ILE A 3 -5.89 4.84 -8.58
C ILE A 3 -5.85 4.03 -7.29
N ILE A 4 -4.75 3.28 -7.12
CA ILE A 4 -4.41 2.50 -5.92
C ILE A 4 -4.54 3.31 -4.62
N LEU A 5 -4.01 4.54 -4.55
CA LEU A 5 -4.10 5.34 -3.31
C LEU A 5 -5.55 5.72 -2.98
N LYS A 6 -6.36 5.97 -4.02
CA LYS A 6 -7.74 6.41 -3.85
C LYS A 6 -8.61 5.25 -3.36
N ASP A 7 -8.40 4.05 -3.91
CA ASP A 7 -9.05 2.83 -3.44
C ASP A 7 -8.60 2.46 -2.04
N LEU A 8 -7.28 2.49 -1.75
CA LEU A 8 -6.76 2.24 -0.39
C LEU A 8 -7.38 3.20 0.65
N LYS A 9 -7.51 4.50 0.34
CA LYS A 9 -8.15 5.47 1.25
C LYS A 9 -9.63 5.17 1.49
N LYS A 10 -10.34 4.71 0.46
CA LYS A 10 -11.77 4.41 0.52
C LYS A 10 -12.03 3.09 1.27
N GLU A 11 -11.22 2.07 0.98
CA GLU A 11 -11.35 0.73 1.56
C GLU A 11 -10.94 0.69 3.03
N PHE A 12 -9.86 1.40 3.38
CA PHE A 12 -9.29 1.34 4.73
C PHE A 12 -9.72 2.48 5.65
N CYS A 13 -10.51 3.45 5.16
CA CYS A 13 -10.86 4.69 5.87
C CYS A 13 -9.63 5.40 6.50
N CYS A 14 -8.44 5.14 5.94
CA CYS A 14 -7.17 5.63 6.45
C CYS A 14 -6.67 6.77 5.58
N ASN A 15 -6.06 7.78 6.20
CA ASN A 15 -5.32 8.77 5.45
C ASN A 15 -3.99 8.18 4.98
N GLY A 16 -3.54 8.65 3.82
CA GLY A 16 -2.31 8.21 3.20
C GLY A 16 -1.70 9.29 2.34
N ASN A 17 -0.38 9.28 2.24
CA ASN A 17 0.39 10.22 1.45
C ASN A 17 1.31 9.46 0.49
N VAL A 18 1.61 10.10 -0.65
CA VAL A 18 2.61 9.61 -1.59
C VAL A 18 3.85 10.45 -1.37
N VAL A 19 4.91 9.84 -0.87
CA VAL A 19 6.20 10.48 -0.66
C VAL A 19 7.18 9.97 -1.71
N GLN A 20 8.06 10.86 -2.16
CA GLN A 20 9.07 10.53 -3.16
C GLN A 20 10.40 10.38 -2.45
N ASP A 21 10.85 9.14 -2.37
CA ASP A 21 12.12 8.74 -1.79
C ASP A 21 13.21 8.76 -2.87
N LYS A 22 14.43 9.14 -2.48
CA LYS A 22 15.55 9.26 -3.43
C LYS A 22 16.10 7.89 -3.85
N GLU A 23 15.98 6.87 -3.00
CA GLU A 23 16.52 5.54 -3.25
C GLU A 23 15.47 4.58 -3.80
N LEU A 24 14.27 4.59 -3.20
CA LEU A 24 13.18 3.65 -3.53
C LEU A 24 12.15 4.23 -4.51
N GLY A 25 12.25 5.53 -4.82
CA GLY A 25 11.32 6.20 -5.72
C GLY A 25 9.99 6.55 -5.05
N LYS A 26 8.86 6.28 -5.72
CA LYS A 26 7.54 6.67 -5.21
C LYS A 26 7.03 5.68 -4.15
N ILE A 27 6.96 6.12 -2.90
CA ILE A 27 6.45 5.34 -1.77
C ILE A 27 5.06 5.82 -1.37
N ILE A 28 4.17 4.87 -1.05
CA ILE A 28 2.86 5.14 -0.47
C ILE A 28 2.93 4.89 1.03
N GLN A 29 2.66 5.92 1.82
CA GLN A 29 2.51 5.82 3.27
C GLN A 29 1.03 5.86 3.64
N LEU A 30 0.61 4.97 4.54
CA LEU A 30 -0.74 4.91 5.11
C LEU A 30 -0.65 5.13 6.62
N GLN A 31 -1.67 5.74 7.22
CA GLN A 31 -1.78 5.87 8.67
C GLN A 31 -2.25 4.56 9.31
N GLY A 32 -1.65 4.21 10.45
CA GLY A 32 -1.95 2.99 11.21
C GLY A 32 -1.26 1.74 10.66
N ASP A 33 -1.41 0.62 11.38
CA ASP A 33 -0.96 -0.68 10.87
C ASP A 33 -2.02 -1.27 9.93
N GLN A 34 -1.74 -1.20 8.63
CA GLN A 34 -2.60 -1.75 7.57
C GLN A 34 -1.84 -2.78 6.74
N ARG A 35 -0.74 -3.34 7.24
CA ARG A 35 0.17 -4.21 6.47
C ARG A 35 -0.54 -5.43 5.87
N LYS A 36 -1.36 -6.12 6.69
CA LYS A 36 -2.15 -7.28 6.24
C LYS A 36 -3.20 -6.90 5.20
N ASN A 37 -3.87 -5.79 5.46
CA ASN A 37 -4.94 -5.24 4.63
C ASN A 37 -4.45 -4.83 3.24
N VAL A 38 -3.34 -4.09 3.17
CA VAL A 38 -2.69 -3.69 1.92
C VAL A 38 -2.17 -4.90 1.17
N SER A 39 -1.54 -5.86 1.86
CA SER A 39 -1.08 -7.09 1.22
C SER A 39 -2.24 -7.87 0.60
N HIS A 40 -3.38 -7.97 1.30
CA HIS A 40 -4.54 -8.68 0.78
C HIS A 40 -5.14 -7.95 -0.43
N PHE A 41 -5.29 -6.63 -0.34
CA PHE A 41 -5.80 -5.79 -1.43
C PHE A 41 -4.97 -5.92 -2.70
N LEU A 42 -3.64 -5.87 -2.60
CA LEU A 42 -2.74 -5.98 -3.76
C LEU A 42 -2.83 -7.34 -4.45
N ILE A 43 -3.01 -8.42 -3.68
CA ILE A 43 -3.21 -9.77 -4.21
C ILE A 43 -4.60 -9.89 -4.84
N GLN A 44 -5.63 -9.41 -4.17
CA GLN A 44 -7.02 -9.50 -4.62
C GLN A 44 -7.26 -8.67 -5.89
N ALA A 45 -6.62 -7.50 -5.98
CA ALA A 45 -6.62 -6.66 -7.19
C ALA A 45 -5.77 -7.25 -8.34
N GLY A 46 -5.04 -8.35 -8.09
CA GLY A 46 -4.16 -8.98 -9.09
C GLY A 46 -2.97 -8.12 -9.50
N LEU A 47 -2.65 -7.06 -8.74
CA LEU A 47 -1.57 -6.13 -9.03
C LEU A 47 -0.20 -6.70 -8.68
N VAL A 48 -0.14 -7.51 -7.62
CA VAL A 48 1.12 -8.05 -7.09
C VAL A 48 0.90 -9.50 -6.65
N ARG A 49 1.88 -10.36 -6.94
CA ARG A 49 1.87 -11.75 -6.46
C ARG A 49 2.29 -11.82 -5.01
N LYS A 50 1.73 -12.76 -4.25
CA LYS A 50 2.07 -12.99 -2.83
C LYS A 50 3.57 -13.14 -2.58
N ASP A 51 4.29 -13.75 -3.53
CA ASP A 51 5.74 -13.96 -3.47
C ASP A 51 6.56 -12.64 -3.50
N GLN A 52 6.03 -11.62 -4.17
CA GLN A 52 6.68 -10.31 -4.26
C GLN A 52 6.36 -9.39 -3.08
N ILE A 53 5.47 -9.81 -2.18
CA ILE A 53 5.08 -9.00 -1.02
C ILE A 53 5.92 -9.43 0.18
N LYS A 54 6.80 -8.52 0.62
CA LYS A 54 7.55 -8.67 1.87
C LYS A 54 7.02 -7.71 2.92
N ILE A 55 6.33 -8.27 3.92
CA ILE A 55 5.88 -7.51 5.09
C ILE A 55 7.04 -7.40 6.07
N HIS A 56 7.48 -6.18 6.35
CA HIS A 56 8.52 -5.89 7.34
C HIS A 56 7.89 -5.25 8.58
N GLY A 57 8.28 -5.73 9.76
CA GLY A 57 7.83 -5.27 11.07
C GLY A 57 6.91 -6.27 11.78
N PHE A 58 6.94 -6.20 13.12
CA PHE A 58 6.07 -6.95 14.03
C PHE A 58 4.71 -6.27 14.20
#